data_AF-A0A4R0ZF73-F1
#
_entry.id   AF-A0A4R0ZF73-F1
#
_cell.length_a   1.000
_cell.length_b   1.000
_cell.length_c   1.000
_cell.angle_alpha   90.00
_cell.angle_beta   90.00
_cell.angle_gamma   90.00
#
_symmetry.space_group_name_H-M   'P 1'
#
loop_
_entity.id
_entity.type
_entity.pdbx_description
1 polymer ?
#
loop_
_entity_poly.entity_id
_entity_poly.type
_entity_poly.pdbx_seq_one_letter_code
_entity_poly.pdbx_strand_id
1 'polypeptide(L)'
;MEAIDSLVWIGLYVIHAILAFVLLVVLKRKMKALDYGVAVVALCFGLFLPFVAEVAVYAIYRFAERFDRSGLIEDYDEYIDFRVVNYEQIRHDAKTSSSLLPLADAINSKDPAIRKHSILTHVNQSINNQGKYLQMGLNSTDSETVHYAAATMNILIDQYEQELKLAKHEYDLGNPETIHRLATIYKRMIHSELITEVMLKDRREAWLKEILKAKTLYPPSPWIYEDLNEVYITLKRPRDQLEILKEYVHHFPERIEAHLMLIDFYYERERWTEVKAVMFMMQTQFSLDDVPYEHRLLFEEWSDSTSWKNEL
;
A
#
# COMPACT_ATOMS: atom_id res chain seq x y z
N MET A 1 -33.43 20.30 -53.64
CA MET A 1 -32.72 20.80 -52.44
C MET A 1 -32.32 19.65 -51.53
N GLU A 2 -33.21 18.70 -51.22
CA GLU A 2 -32.93 17.54 -50.35
C GLU A 2 -31.75 16.63 -50.80
N ALA A 3 -31.58 16.39 -52.11
CA ALA A 3 -30.47 15.56 -52.61
C ALA A 3 -29.10 16.21 -52.36
N ILE A 4 -29.02 17.55 -52.40
CA ILE A 4 -27.78 18.28 -52.16
C ILE A 4 -27.41 18.20 -50.68
N ASP A 5 -28.39 18.29 -49.77
CA ASP A 5 -28.16 18.16 -48.33
C ASP A 5 -27.68 16.75 -47.96
N SER A 6 -28.27 15.70 -48.54
CA SER A 6 -27.83 14.31 -48.29
C SER A 6 -26.39 14.05 -48.75
N LEU A 7 -25.96 14.64 -49.87
CA LEU A 7 -24.60 14.52 -50.41
C LEU A 7 -23.57 15.22 -49.53
N VAL A 8 -23.93 16.36 -48.94
CA VAL A 8 -23.09 17.09 -47.98
C VAL A 8 -22.90 16.29 -46.69
N TRP A 9 -23.96 15.70 -46.14
CA TRP A 9 -23.87 14.85 -44.95
C TRP A 9 -23.04 13.59 -45.20
N ILE A 10 -23.24 12.92 -46.34
CA ILE A 10 -22.41 11.76 -46.73
C ILE A 10 -20.94 12.18 -46.85
N GLY A 11 -20.66 13.32 -47.48
CA GLY A 11 -19.31 13.86 -47.59
C GLY A 11 -18.65 14.11 -46.22
N LEU A 12 -19.40 14.67 -45.25
CA LEU A 12 -18.90 14.89 -43.89
C LEU A 12 -18.55 13.58 -43.17
N TYR A 13 -19.40 12.55 -43.29
CA TYR A 13 -19.12 11.24 -42.68
C TYR A 13 -17.94 10.51 -43.34
N VAL A 14 -17.75 10.68 -44.65
CA VAL A 14 -16.57 10.14 -45.34
C VAL A 14 -15.30 10.82 -44.85
N ILE A 15 -15.31 12.15 -44.71
CA ILE A 15 -14.17 12.91 -44.16
C ILE A 15 -13.87 12.50 -42.71
N HIS A 16 -14.92 12.38 -41.88
CA HIS A 16 -14.82 11.91 -40.50
C HIS A 16 -14.18 10.51 -40.42
N ALA A 17 -14.67 9.56 -41.22
CA ALA A 17 -14.12 8.21 -41.27
C ALA A 17 -12.64 8.18 -41.68
N ILE A 18 -12.24 9.02 -42.64
CA ILE A 18 -10.84 9.16 -43.05
C ILE A 18 -9.99 9.73 -41.92
N LEU A 19 -10.47 10.76 -41.21
CA LEU A 19 -9.77 11.38 -40.08
C LEU A 19 -9.59 10.40 -38.91
N ALA A 20 -10.66 9.69 -38.53
CA ALA A 20 -10.61 8.66 -37.51
C ALA A 20 -9.61 7.53 -37.88
N PHE A 21 -9.58 7.12 -39.15
CA PHE A 21 -8.63 6.11 -39.63
C PHE A 21 -7.18 6.59 -39.55
N VAL A 22 -6.90 7.81 -40.01
CA VAL A 22 -5.55 8.40 -39.91
C VAL A 22 -5.11 8.50 -38.46
N LEU A 23 -6.00 8.95 -37.56
CA LEU A 23 -5.72 9.03 -36.14
C LEU A 23 -5.38 7.66 -35.54
N LEU A 24 -6.13 6.60 -35.87
CA LEU A 24 -5.83 5.24 -35.44
C LEU A 24 -4.45 4.75 -35.89
N VAL A 25 -4.06 5.04 -37.14
CA VAL A 25 -2.75 4.64 -37.67
C VAL A 25 -1.62 5.36 -36.93
N VAL A 26 -1.81 6.65 -36.61
CA VAL A 26 -0.83 7.43 -35.85
C VAL A 26 -0.74 6.92 -34.40
N LEU A 27 -1.88 6.67 -33.75
CA LEU A 27 -1.92 6.19 -32.36
C LEU A 27 -1.34 4.78 -32.23
N LYS A 28 -1.56 3.89 -33.21
CA LYS A 28 -0.97 2.54 -33.23
C LYS A 28 0.55 2.55 -33.19
N ARG A 29 1.19 3.58 -33.77
CA ARG A 29 2.65 3.73 -33.77
C ARG A 29 3.20 4.36 -32.50
N LYS A 30 2.36 5.02 -31.71
CA LYS A 30 2.78 5.87 -30.58
C LYS A 30 2.35 5.35 -29.20
N MET A 31 1.32 4.51 -29.12
CA MET A 31 0.73 4.08 -27.85
C MET A 31 1.08 2.62 -27.52
N LYS A 32 1.21 2.32 -26.22
CA LYS A 32 1.26 0.94 -25.70
C LYS A 32 -0.09 0.23 -26.00
N ALA A 33 -0.07 -1.11 -26.03
CA ALA A 33 -1.22 -1.91 -26.49
C ALA A 33 -2.53 -1.67 -25.70
N LEU A 34 -2.43 -1.42 -24.40
CA LEU A 34 -3.57 -1.18 -23.52
C LEU A 34 -4.26 0.17 -23.84
N ASP A 35 -3.48 1.25 -23.93
CA ASP A 35 -4.00 2.58 -24.25
C ASP A 35 -4.54 2.67 -25.68
N TYR A 36 -3.93 1.92 -26.61
CA TYR A 36 -4.45 1.78 -27.96
C TYR A 36 -5.85 1.15 -27.98
N GLY A 37 -6.10 0.14 -27.12
CA GLY A 37 -7.41 -0.48 -26.98
C GLY A 37 -8.48 0.51 -26.54
N VAL A 38 -8.18 1.35 -25.54
CA VAL A 38 -9.10 2.39 -25.06
C VAL A 38 -9.37 3.43 -26.14
N ALA A 39 -8.35 3.87 -26.87
CA ALA A 39 -8.50 4.83 -27.97
C ALA A 39 -9.34 4.27 -29.13
N VAL A 40 -9.19 2.98 -29.47
CA VAL A 40 -9.99 2.30 -30.49
C VAL A 40 -11.47 2.26 -30.09
N VAL A 41 -11.77 1.86 -28.84
CA VAL A 41 -13.16 1.81 -28.34
C VAL A 41 -13.79 3.21 -28.36
N ALA A 42 -13.07 4.24 -27.90
CA ALA A 42 -13.55 5.63 -27.92
C ALA A 42 -13.84 6.13 -29.34
N LEU A 43 -12.98 5.80 -30.32
CA LEU A 43 -13.19 6.17 -31.72
C LEU A 43 -14.35 5.39 -32.36
N CYS A 44 -14.56 4.12 -32.00
CA CYS A 44 -15.72 3.35 -32.46
C CYS A 44 -17.05 3.97 -31.97
N PHE A 45 -17.13 4.40 -30.71
CA PHE A 45 -18.29 5.16 -30.21
C PHE A 45 -18.39 6.54 -30.86
N GLY A 46 -17.26 7.14 -31.22
CA GLY A 46 -17.15 8.40 -31.91
C GLY A 46 -17.65 8.44 -33.35
N LEU A 47 -17.82 7.29 -34.00
CA LEU A 47 -18.36 7.23 -35.38
C LEU A 47 -19.80 7.73 -35.48
N PHE A 48 -20.54 7.78 -34.37
CA PHE A 48 -21.92 8.29 -34.30
C PHE A 48 -22.00 9.79 -34.01
N LEU A 49 -20.89 10.44 -33.67
CA LEU A 49 -20.80 11.86 -33.32
C LEU A 49 -19.60 12.49 -34.03
N PRO A 50 -19.79 12.96 -35.29
CA PRO A 50 -18.68 13.42 -36.10
C PRO A 50 -17.91 14.56 -35.44
N PHE A 51 -16.58 14.52 -35.52
CA PHE A 51 -15.62 15.49 -34.98
C PHE A 51 -15.52 15.62 -33.46
N VAL A 52 -16.55 15.26 -32.68
CA VAL A 52 -16.54 15.36 -31.21
C VAL A 52 -15.56 14.36 -30.60
N ALA A 53 -15.53 13.15 -31.15
CA ALA A 53 -14.68 12.08 -30.63
C ALA A 53 -13.20 12.27 -30.96
N GLU A 54 -12.84 12.74 -32.16
CA GLU A 54 -11.43 13.03 -32.46
C GLU A 54 -10.88 14.14 -31.57
N VAL A 55 -11.69 15.18 -31.30
CA VAL A 55 -11.30 16.27 -30.40
C VAL A 55 -11.13 15.77 -28.97
N ALA A 56 -12.05 14.93 -28.48
CA ALA A 56 -11.96 14.37 -27.14
C ALA A 56 -10.74 13.44 -26.97
N VAL A 57 -10.49 12.54 -27.92
CA VAL A 57 -9.33 11.63 -27.90
C VAL A 57 -8.02 12.41 -27.99
N TYR A 58 -7.94 13.41 -28.87
CA TYR A 58 -6.77 14.27 -28.97
C TYR A 58 -6.53 15.09 -27.70
N ALA A 59 -7.59 15.63 -27.09
CA ALA A 59 -7.50 16.35 -25.82
C ALA A 59 -7.00 15.42 -24.70
N ILE A 60 -7.59 14.23 -24.54
CA ILE A 60 -7.15 13.22 -23.56
C ILE A 60 -5.68 12.86 -23.76
N TYR A 61 -5.25 12.62 -25.01
CA TYR A 61 -3.85 12.35 -25.34
C TYR A 61 -2.91 13.49 -24.90
N ARG A 62 -3.28 14.75 -25.21
CA ARG A 62 -2.46 15.93 -24.84
C ARG A 62 -2.46 16.23 -23.34
N PHE A 63 -3.55 15.92 -22.64
CA PHE A 63 -3.61 16.04 -21.18
C PHE A 63 -2.86 14.90 -20.49
N ALA A 64 -2.89 13.68 -21.03
CA ALA A 64 -2.10 12.54 -20.53
C ALA A 64 -0.59 12.77 -20.69
N GLU A 65 -0.14 13.45 -21.75
CA GLU A 65 1.28 13.85 -21.88
C GLU A 65 1.73 14.93 -20.88
N ARG A 66 0.79 15.70 -20.30
CA ARG A 66 1.10 16.86 -19.45
C ARG A 66 0.92 16.58 -17.96
N PHE A 67 0.02 15.65 -17.64
CA PHE A 67 -0.01 14.98 -16.36
C PHE A 67 0.85 13.73 -16.50
N ASP A 68 2.15 13.90 -16.31
CA ASP A 68 3.02 12.79 -15.96
C ASP A 68 2.34 12.11 -14.76
N ARG A 69 1.64 11.00 -15.05
CA ARG A 69 0.93 10.20 -14.07
C ARG A 69 2.03 9.69 -13.17
N SER A 70 2.16 10.32 -12.01
CA SER A 70 3.09 9.99 -10.92
C SER A 70 3.56 8.54 -11.03
N GLY A 71 4.80 8.36 -11.49
CA GLY A 71 5.43 7.11 -11.90
C GLY A 71 5.69 6.13 -10.76
N LEU A 72 4.65 5.79 -10.01
CA LEU A 72 4.69 4.82 -8.91
C LEU A 72 3.78 3.62 -9.13
N ILE A 73 2.79 3.72 -10.03
CA ILE A 73 1.73 2.70 -10.17
C ILE A 73 1.81 1.97 -11.51
N GLU A 74 2.20 2.63 -12.59
CA GLU A 74 2.13 2.04 -13.93
C GLU A 74 3.39 1.25 -14.32
N ASP A 75 4.57 1.64 -13.81
CA ASP A 75 5.79 0.86 -14.04
C ASP A 75 5.78 -0.48 -13.29
N TYR A 76 5.05 -0.59 -12.18
CA TYR A 76 4.98 -1.83 -11.41
C TYR A 76 4.09 -2.90 -12.10
N ASP A 77 2.97 -2.50 -12.72
CA ASP A 77 2.06 -3.43 -13.41
C ASP A 77 2.74 -4.13 -14.62
N GLU A 78 3.77 -3.52 -15.22
CA GLU A 78 4.55 -4.14 -16.32
C GLU A 78 5.51 -5.24 -15.81
N TYR A 79 5.89 -5.24 -14.52
CA TYR A 79 6.83 -6.22 -13.94
C TYR A 79 6.17 -7.33 -13.10
N ILE A 80 4.88 -7.23 -12.75
CA ILE A 80 4.11 -8.31 -12.08
C ILE A 80 4.06 -9.58 -12.95
N ASP A 81 4.15 -9.47 -14.28
CA ASP A 81 4.02 -10.62 -15.19
C ASP A 81 5.34 -11.38 -15.43
N PHE A 82 6.44 -11.01 -14.77
CA PHE A 82 7.72 -11.68 -14.93
C PHE A 82 7.81 -12.95 -14.08
N ARG A 83 7.40 -14.09 -14.65
CA ARG A 83 7.64 -15.42 -14.07
C ARG A 83 9.13 -15.76 -14.16
N VAL A 84 9.84 -15.75 -13.04
CA VAL A 84 11.23 -16.20 -12.95
C VAL A 84 11.28 -17.72 -13.18
N VAL A 85 11.94 -18.15 -14.25
CA VAL A 85 11.94 -19.57 -14.69
C VAL A 85 12.97 -20.43 -13.92
N ASN A 86 13.88 -19.83 -13.13
CA ASN A 86 14.94 -20.59 -12.46
C ASN A 86 15.27 -20.11 -11.04
N TYR A 87 14.49 -20.60 -10.08
CA TYR A 87 14.60 -20.27 -8.65
C TYR A 87 15.86 -20.81 -7.96
N GLU A 88 16.44 -21.92 -8.45
CA GLU A 88 17.53 -22.60 -7.74
C GLU A 88 18.88 -21.89 -7.92
N GLN A 89 19.08 -21.24 -9.07
CA GLN A 89 20.32 -20.52 -9.37
C GLN A 89 20.46 -19.24 -8.52
N ILE A 90 19.36 -18.51 -8.31
CA ILE A 90 19.32 -17.32 -7.44
C ILE A 90 19.62 -17.71 -5.98
N ARG A 91 19.07 -18.85 -5.53
CA ARG A 91 19.26 -19.36 -4.16
C ARG A 91 20.68 -19.88 -3.91
N HIS A 92 21.32 -20.45 -4.93
CA HIS A 92 22.70 -20.92 -4.85
C HIS A 92 23.69 -19.75 -4.75
N ASP A 93 23.50 -18.69 -5.55
CA ASP A 93 24.35 -17.49 -5.58
C ASP A 93 24.30 -16.69 -4.26
N ALA A 94 23.14 -16.67 -3.58
CA ALA A 94 22.93 -15.93 -2.33
C ALA A 94 23.71 -16.53 -1.12
N LYS A 95 24.08 -17.81 -1.15
CA LYS A 95 24.77 -18.49 -0.04
C LYS A 95 26.29 -18.26 -0.03
N THR A 96 26.89 -17.73 -1.10
CA THR A 96 28.34 -17.84 -1.34
C THR A 96 29.14 -16.58 -0.99
N SER A 97 28.55 -15.51 -0.47
CA SER A 97 29.25 -14.21 -0.33
C SER A 97 29.04 -13.59 1.06
N SER A 98 30.14 -13.16 1.70
CA SER A 98 30.20 -12.77 3.12
C SER A 98 30.67 -11.32 3.31
N SER A 99 29.84 -10.33 2.97
CA SER A 99 30.02 -8.97 3.50
C SER A 99 28.70 -8.20 3.59
N LEU A 100 28.28 -7.92 4.82
CA LEU A 100 27.11 -7.10 5.11
C LEU A 100 27.49 -5.62 5.00
N LEU A 101 27.32 -5.05 3.80
CA LEU A 101 27.13 -3.61 3.62
C LEU A 101 25.65 -3.25 3.86
N PRO A 102 25.34 -2.09 4.46
CA PRO A 102 23.97 -1.57 4.49
C PRO A 102 23.39 -1.51 3.07
N LEU A 103 22.16 -2.01 2.87
CA LEU A 103 21.53 -2.12 1.53
C LEU A 103 21.52 -0.78 0.77
N ALA A 104 21.38 0.34 1.49
CA ALA A 104 21.44 1.68 0.95
C ALA A 104 22.81 2.04 0.34
N ASP A 105 23.91 1.64 0.99
CA ASP A 105 25.27 1.90 0.49
C ASP A 105 25.63 0.95 -0.65
N ALA A 106 25.09 -0.27 -0.59
CA ALA A 106 25.32 -1.28 -1.60
C ALA A 106 24.58 -1.00 -2.90
N ILE A 107 23.30 -0.58 -2.86
CA ILE A 107 22.51 -0.21 -4.06
C ILE A 107 23.13 1.01 -4.77
N ASN A 108 23.71 1.94 -4.01
CA ASN A 108 24.41 3.10 -4.55
C ASN A 108 25.88 2.82 -4.94
N SER A 109 26.33 1.57 -4.77
CA SER A 109 27.69 1.18 -5.18
C SER A 109 27.85 1.26 -6.68
N LYS A 110 29.01 1.78 -7.12
CA LYS A 110 29.41 1.76 -8.54
C LYS A 110 29.67 0.34 -9.05
N ASP A 111 29.90 -0.62 -8.16
CA ASP A 111 30.17 -2.02 -8.50
C ASP A 111 28.87 -2.85 -8.60
N PRO A 112 28.55 -3.40 -9.79
CA PRO A 112 27.37 -4.26 -10.00
C PRO A 112 27.35 -5.52 -9.14
N ALA A 113 28.50 -6.12 -8.83
CA ALA A 113 28.58 -7.33 -8.02
C ALA A 113 28.17 -7.06 -6.57
N ILE A 114 28.53 -5.88 -6.04
CA ILE A 114 28.14 -5.43 -4.70
C ILE A 114 26.64 -5.14 -4.65
N ARG A 115 26.07 -4.49 -5.68
CA ARG A 115 24.61 -4.27 -5.79
C ARG A 115 23.85 -5.58 -5.77
N LYS A 116 24.24 -6.52 -6.64
CA LYS A 116 23.65 -7.87 -6.73
C LYS A 116 23.73 -8.60 -5.39
N HIS A 117 24.90 -8.61 -4.76
CA HIS A 117 25.12 -9.33 -3.51
C HIS A 117 24.19 -8.84 -2.39
N SER A 118 24.11 -7.52 -2.21
CA SER A 118 23.31 -6.95 -1.13
C SER A 118 21.82 -7.08 -1.34
N ILE A 119 21.33 -6.94 -2.59
CA ILE A 119 19.93 -7.26 -2.88
C ILE A 119 19.62 -8.70 -2.47
N LEU A 120 20.50 -9.66 -2.79
CA LEU A 120 20.30 -11.09 -2.49
C LEU A 120 20.46 -11.46 -1.01
N THR A 121 21.37 -10.84 -0.27
CA THR A 121 21.60 -11.15 1.16
C THR A 121 20.53 -10.54 2.06
N HIS A 122 20.01 -9.36 1.71
CA HIS A 122 18.97 -8.68 2.48
C HIS A 122 17.56 -9.28 2.30
N VAL A 123 17.32 -10.11 1.27
CA VAL A 123 16.09 -10.94 1.13
C VAL A 123 15.89 -11.89 2.30
N ASN A 124 17.00 -12.39 2.87
CA ASN A 124 16.97 -13.41 3.92
C ASN A 124 16.92 -12.81 5.34
N GLN A 125 16.95 -11.48 5.48
CA GLN A 125 16.86 -10.79 6.76
C GLN A 125 15.48 -10.16 6.88
N SER A 126 14.78 -10.40 7.99
CA SER A 126 13.45 -9.84 8.29
C SER A 126 13.53 -8.33 8.53
N ILE A 127 13.79 -7.57 7.48
CA ILE A 127 13.86 -6.12 7.52
C ILE A 127 12.44 -5.62 7.21
N ASN A 128 11.79 -5.00 8.20
CA ASN A 128 10.59 -4.23 7.92
C ASN A 128 10.91 -3.19 6.83
N ASN A 129 10.01 -2.99 5.87
CA ASN A 129 10.20 -2.10 4.71
C ASN A 129 11.19 -2.60 3.62
N GLN A 130 11.33 -3.93 3.44
CA GLN A 130 12.07 -4.52 2.31
C GLN A 130 11.68 -3.93 0.95
N GLY A 131 10.38 -3.66 0.76
CA GLY A 131 9.83 -3.10 -0.47
C GLY A 131 10.45 -1.76 -0.84
N LYS A 132 10.65 -0.86 0.14
CA LYS A 132 11.26 0.46 -0.09
C LYS A 132 12.61 0.38 -0.79
N TYR A 133 13.49 -0.52 -0.34
CA TYR A 133 14.83 -0.65 -0.91
C TYR A 133 14.81 -1.32 -2.28
N LEU A 134 13.93 -2.30 -2.47
CA LEU A 134 13.75 -2.91 -3.78
C LEU A 134 13.16 -1.92 -4.79
N GLN A 135 12.25 -1.04 -4.35
CA GLN A 135 11.72 0.05 -5.18
C GLN A 135 12.83 1.02 -5.61
N MET A 136 13.82 1.29 -4.75
CA MET A 136 15.01 2.05 -5.16
C MET A 136 15.79 1.34 -6.28
N GLY A 137 15.87 0.00 -6.23
CA GLY A 137 16.49 -0.81 -7.29
C GLY A 137 15.75 -0.74 -8.62
N LEU A 138 14.41 -0.63 -8.61
CA LEU A 138 13.60 -0.46 -9.82
C LEU A 138 13.85 0.88 -10.54
N ASN A 139 14.22 1.92 -9.79
CA ASN A 139 14.55 3.24 -10.34
C ASN A 139 16.00 3.35 -10.83
N SER A 140 16.75 2.25 -10.84
CA SER A 140 18.13 2.22 -11.31
C SER A 140 18.21 2.37 -12.83
N THR A 141 19.25 3.02 -13.33
CA THR A 141 19.56 3.07 -14.76
C THR A 141 20.23 1.79 -15.27
N ASP A 142 20.66 0.90 -14.37
CA ASP A 142 21.26 -0.38 -14.68
C ASP A 142 20.19 -1.47 -14.80
N SER A 143 19.99 -1.98 -16.02
CA SER A 143 18.99 -3.02 -16.32
C SER A 143 19.16 -4.29 -15.50
N GLU A 144 20.39 -4.63 -15.12
CA GLU A 144 20.66 -5.81 -14.28
C GLU A 144 20.15 -5.59 -12.85
N THR A 145 20.37 -4.39 -12.28
CA THR A 145 19.84 -4.01 -10.97
C THR A 145 18.31 -3.99 -10.95
N VAL A 146 17.67 -3.43 -11.99
CA VAL A 146 16.21 -3.44 -12.14
C VAL A 146 15.67 -4.86 -12.18
N HIS A 147 16.32 -5.74 -12.96
CA HIS A 147 15.92 -7.14 -13.06
C HIS A 147 16.02 -7.89 -11.73
N TYR A 148 17.11 -7.73 -10.98
CA TYR A 148 17.25 -8.37 -9.66
C TYR A 148 16.24 -7.82 -8.65
N ALA A 149 15.99 -6.51 -8.65
CA ALA A 149 14.99 -5.92 -7.76
C ALA A 149 13.59 -6.48 -8.03
N ALA A 150 13.17 -6.53 -9.30
CA ALA A 150 11.89 -7.11 -9.71
C ALA A 150 11.79 -8.60 -9.37
N ALA A 151 12.82 -9.40 -9.70
CA ALA A 151 12.85 -10.83 -9.40
C ALA A 151 12.75 -11.09 -7.88
N THR A 152 13.47 -10.32 -7.07
CA THR A 152 13.42 -10.44 -5.60
C THR A 152 12.06 -10.04 -5.04
N MET A 153 11.45 -8.96 -5.54
CA MET A 153 10.09 -8.59 -5.12
C MET A 153 9.10 -9.71 -5.40
N ASN A 154 9.13 -10.28 -6.61
CA ASN A 154 8.22 -11.37 -6.99
C ASN A 154 8.42 -12.60 -6.08
N ILE A 155 9.67 -12.97 -5.77
CA ILE A 155 9.96 -14.06 -4.83
C ILE A 155 9.38 -13.80 -3.45
N LEU A 156 9.53 -12.58 -2.92
CA LEU A 156 9.01 -12.24 -1.58
C LEU A 156 7.48 -12.21 -1.55
N ILE A 157 6.84 -11.69 -2.60
CA ILE A 157 5.38 -11.70 -2.74
C ILE A 157 4.87 -13.14 -2.83
N ASP A 158 5.50 -13.99 -3.64
CA ASP A 158 5.17 -15.42 -3.75
C ASP A 158 5.29 -16.14 -2.40
N GLN A 159 6.32 -15.80 -1.60
CA GLN A 159 6.48 -16.34 -0.25
C GLN A 159 5.31 -15.93 0.66
N TYR A 160 4.92 -14.65 0.68
CA TYR A 160 3.75 -14.19 1.45
C TYR A 160 2.45 -14.88 0.99
N GLU A 161 2.24 -15.03 -0.32
CA GLU A 161 1.07 -15.72 -0.86
C GLU A 161 1.05 -17.21 -0.48
N GLN A 162 2.20 -17.88 -0.48
CA GLN A 162 2.33 -19.26 -0.01
C GLN A 162 2.07 -19.38 1.49
N GLU A 163 2.65 -18.49 2.32
CA GLU A 163 2.39 -18.42 3.76
C GLU A 163 0.89 -18.20 4.03
N LEU A 164 0.25 -17.26 3.33
CA LEU A 164 -1.19 -17.01 3.43
C LEU A 164 -2.01 -18.23 3.04
N LYS A 165 -1.64 -18.93 1.95
CA LYS A 165 -2.32 -20.13 1.48
C LYS A 165 -2.24 -21.25 2.52
N LEU A 166 -1.06 -21.48 3.10
CA LEU A 166 -0.85 -22.48 4.14
C LEU A 166 -1.63 -22.12 5.41
N ALA A 167 -1.53 -20.88 5.88
CA ALA A 167 -2.26 -20.41 7.05
C ALA A 167 -3.79 -20.51 6.88
N LYS A 168 -4.31 -20.25 5.67
CA LYS A 168 -5.72 -20.45 5.33
C LYS A 168 -6.13 -21.92 5.30
N HIS A 169 -5.23 -22.82 4.92
CA HIS A 169 -5.49 -24.26 4.94
C HIS A 169 -5.51 -24.81 6.38
N GLU A 170 -4.62 -24.30 7.23
CA GLU A 170 -4.55 -24.64 8.66
C GLU A 170 -5.55 -23.85 9.52
N TYR A 171 -6.40 -23.03 8.88
CA TYR A 171 -7.32 -22.12 9.54
C TYR A 171 -8.43 -22.88 10.27
N ASP A 172 -8.51 -22.66 11.58
CA ASP A 172 -9.50 -23.31 12.44
C ASP A 172 -10.16 -22.28 13.37
N LEU A 173 -11.47 -22.14 13.25
CA LEU A 173 -12.28 -21.25 14.09
C LEU A 173 -12.36 -21.72 15.56
N GLY A 174 -11.93 -22.95 15.86
CA GLY A 174 -11.78 -23.44 17.23
C GLY A 174 -10.43 -23.06 17.87
N ASN A 175 -9.48 -22.52 17.09
CA ASN A 175 -8.13 -22.25 17.56
C ASN A 175 -7.72 -20.78 17.32
N PRO A 176 -7.70 -19.94 18.37
CA PRO A 176 -7.33 -18.52 18.27
C PRO A 176 -5.98 -18.28 17.62
N GLU A 177 -5.02 -19.18 17.84
CA GLU A 177 -3.66 -19.04 17.31
C GLU A 177 -3.62 -19.10 15.79
N THR A 178 -4.54 -19.85 15.16
CA THR A 178 -4.58 -19.93 13.68
C THR A 178 -5.07 -18.62 13.07
N ILE A 179 -6.02 -17.94 13.72
CA ILE A 179 -6.50 -16.63 13.28
C ILE A 179 -5.45 -15.56 13.55
N HIS A 180 -4.81 -15.59 14.72
CA HIS A 180 -3.72 -14.67 15.05
C HIS A 180 -2.57 -14.82 14.07
N ARG A 181 -2.12 -16.05 13.77
CA ARG A 181 -1.08 -16.31 12.77
C ARG A 181 -1.46 -15.75 11.39
N LEU A 182 -2.70 -15.97 10.95
CA LEU A 182 -3.17 -15.43 9.67
C LEU A 182 -3.16 -13.89 9.67
N ALA A 183 -3.61 -13.26 10.75
CA ALA A 183 -3.56 -11.81 10.94
C ALA A 183 -2.12 -11.28 10.91
N THR A 184 -1.17 -11.95 11.59
CA THR A 184 0.25 -11.58 11.58
C THR A 184 0.86 -11.64 10.18
N ILE A 185 0.49 -12.65 9.36
CA ILE A 185 0.99 -12.75 7.98
C ILE A 185 0.45 -11.59 7.14
N TYR A 186 -0.85 -11.27 7.25
CA TYR A 186 -1.42 -10.10 6.58
C TYR A 186 -0.71 -8.80 7.00
N LYS A 187 -0.53 -8.59 8.30
CA LYS A 187 0.18 -7.42 8.85
C LYS A 187 1.60 -7.29 8.27
N ARG A 188 2.38 -8.38 8.30
CA ARG A 188 3.74 -8.42 7.73
C ARG A 188 3.76 -8.10 6.24
N MET A 189 2.82 -8.67 5.48
CA MET A 189 2.71 -8.41 4.04
C MET A 189 2.37 -6.94 3.76
N ILE A 190 1.44 -6.35 4.51
CA ILE A 190 1.02 -4.95 4.37
C ILE A 190 2.19 -4.00 4.71
N HIS A 191 2.94 -4.28 5.77
CA HIS A 191 4.12 -3.49 6.19
C HIS A 191 5.41 -3.79 5.42
N SER A 192 5.38 -4.77 4.50
CA SER A 192 6.57 -5.06 3.69
C SER A 192 6.83 -4.00 2.62
N GLU A 193 5.82 -3.19 2.26
CA GLU A 193 5.83 -2.25 1.13
C GLU A 193 6.12 -2.92 -0.23
N LEU A 194 5.96 -4.25 -0.32
CA LEU A 194 6.21 -5.02 -1.56
C LEU A 194 5.02 -5.01 -2.51
N ILE A 195 3.81 -4.81 -2.00
CA ILE A 195 2.56 -4.99 -2.73
C ILE A 195 2.03 -3.65 -3.25
N THR A 196 1.30 -3.67 -4.37
CA THR A 196 0.69 -2.46 -4.94
C THR A 196 -0.38 -1.87 -4.04
N GLU A 197 -0.71 -0.59 -4.24
CA GLU A 197 -1.82 0.07 -3.52
C GLU A 197 -3.16 -0.67 -3.72
N VAL A 198 -3.38 -1.24 -4.91
CA VAL A 198 -4.58 -2.03 -5.20
C VAL A 198 -4.62 -3.30 -4.33
N MET A 199 -3.51 -4.05 -4.31
CA MET A 199 -3.38 -5.24 -3.46
C MET A 199 -3.47 -4.87 -1.98
N LEU A 200 -2.90 -3.73 -1.59
CA LEU A 200 -2.85 -3.24 -0.21
C LEU A 200 -4.25 -3.04 0.35
N LYS A 201 -5.14 -2.40 -0.43
CA LYS A 201 -6.54 -2.22 -0.03
C LYS A 201 -7.25 -3.57 0.18
N ASP A 202 -7.15 -4.47 -0.78
CA ASP A 202 -7.77 -5.80 -0.71
C ASP A 202 -7.24 -6.62 0.47
N ARG A 203 -5.93 -6.55 0.73
CA ARG A 203 -5.27 -7.25 1.83
C ARG A 203 -5.65 -6.63 3.19
N ARG A 204 -5.81 -5.31 3.30
CA ARG A 204 -6.32 -4.64 4.52
C ARG A 204 -7.77 -5.02 4.83
N GLU A 205 -8.64 -5.09 3.83
CA GLU A 205 -10.02 -5.53 4.02
C GLU A 205 -10.10 -7.01 4.43
N ALA A 206 -9.27 -7.87 3.84
CA ALA A 206 -9.16 -9.26 4.25
C ALA A 206 -8.65 -9.38 5.69
N TRP A 207 -7.62 -8.60 6.06
CA TRP A 207 -7.09 -8.57 7.41
C TRP A 207 -8.14 -8.13 8.43
N LEU A 208 -8.86 -7.03 8.15
CA LEU A 208 -9.97 -6.55 8.97
C LEU A 208 -10.97 -7.66 9.26
N LYS A 209 -11.38 -8.40 8.21
CA LYS A 209 -12.36 -9.48 8.33
C LYS A 209 -11.90 -10.56 9.28
N GLU A 210 -10.61 -10.93 9.24
CA GLU A 210 -10.08 -11.97 10.12
C GLU A 210 -9.96 -11.51 11.58
N ILE A 211 -9.53 -10.26 11.82
CA ILE A 211 -9.46 -9.72 13.19
C ILE A 211 -10.88 -9.56 13.78
N LEU A 212 -11.87 -9.14 12.99
CA LEU A 212 -13.26 -9.04 13.46
C LEU A 212 -13.86 -10.40 13.84
N LYS A 213 -13.50 -11.47 13.12
CA LYS A 213 -13.85 -12.84 13.53
C LYS A 213 -13.19 -13.18 14.87
N ALA A 214 -11.91 -12.88 15.06
CA ALA A 214 -11.23 -13.11 16.33
C ALA A 214 -11.92 -12.38 17.49
N LYS A 215 -12.26 -11.09 17.30
CA LYS A 215 -13.02 -10.28 18.28
C LYS A 215 -14.38 -10.89 18.65
N THR A 216 -15.03 -11.53 17.67
CA THR A 216 -16.37 -12.12 17.87
C THR A 216 -16.33 -13.48 18.56
N LEU A 217 -15.31 -14.29 18.25
CA LEU A 217 -15.23 -15.69 18.66
C LEU A 217 -14.48 -15.91 19.98
N TYR A 218 -13.60 -14.99 20.34
CA TYR A 218 -12.66 -15.18 21.44
C TYR A 218 -12.76 -14.08 22.50
N PRO A 219 -12.27 -14.34 23.73
CA PRO A 219 -12.16 -13.31 24.74
C PRO A 219 -11.34 -12.11 24.24
N PRO A 220 -11.61 -10.89 24.76
CA PRO A 220 -10.80 -9.72 24.50
C PRO A 220 -9.31 -10.03 24.65
N SER A 221 -8.50 -9.63 23.68
CA SER A 221 -7.05 -9.77 23.69
C SER A 221 -6.41 -8.50 23.13
N PRO A 222 -5.31 -7.99 23.71
CA PRO A 222 -4.72 -6.71 23.32
C PRO A 222 -4.41 -6.61 21.82
N TRP A 223 -3.82 -7.65 21.22
CA TRP A 223 -3.45 -7.66 19.80
C TRP A 223 -4.64 -7.42 18.86
N ILE A 224 -5.86 -7.84 19.25
CA ILE A 224 -7.08 -7.64 18.46
C ILE A 224 -7.38 -6.14 18.35
N TYR A 225 -7.27 -5.40 19.46
CA TYR A 225 -7.56 -3.97 19.48
C TYR A 225 -6.46 -3.15 18.82
N GLU A 226 -5.20 -3.53 19.05
CA GLU A 226 -4.03 -2.89 18.43
C GLU A 226 -4.08 -3.04 16.90
N ASP A 227 -4.34 -4.24 16.40
CA ASP A 227 -4.46 -4.50 14.96
C ASP A 227 -5.71 -3.85 14.35
N LEU A 228 -6.86 -3.84 15.06
CA LEU A 228 -8.06 -3.13 14.58
C LEU A 228 -7.83 -1.62 14.50
N ASN A 229 -7.16 -1.02 15.48
CA ASN A 229 -6.82 0.40 15.45
C ASN A 229 -6.00 0.74 14.19
N GLU A 230 -4.95 -0.03 13.94
CA GLU A 230 -4.08 0.14 12.78
C GLU A 230 -4.86 0.02 11.45
N VAL A 231 -5.70 -1.00 11.33
CA VAL A 231 -6.54 -1.19 10.15
C VAL A 231 -7.55 -0.06 9.97
N TYR A 232 -8.17 0.44 11.04
CA TYR A 232 -9.12 1.54 10.91
C TYR A 232 -8.48 2.89 10.62
N ILE A 233 -7.25 3.15 11.09
CA ILE A 233 -6.45 4.30 10.67
C ILE A 233 -6.24 4.25 9.16
N THR A 234 -5.73 3.12 8.66
CA THR A 234 -5.38 2.97 7.23
C THR A 234 -6.61 2.99 6.32
N LEU A 235 -7.74 2.41 6.74
CA LEU A 235 -9.01 2.43 6.01
C LEU A 235 -9.83 3.71 6.23
N LYS A 236 -9.32 4.68 7.00
CA LYS A 236 -9.99 5.95 7.31
C LYS A 236 -11.40 5.77 7.88
N ARG A 237 -11.54 4.88 8.87
CA ARG A 237 -12.82 4.58 9.55
C ARG A 237 -12.82 5.12 10.99
N PRO A 238 -12.92 6.45 11.19
CA PRO A 238 -12.72 7.07 12.51
C PRO A 238 -13.82 6.73 13.53
N ARG A 239 -15.02 6.38 13.07
CA ARG A 239 -16.12 5.97 13.97
C ARG A 239 -15.81 4.61 14.59
N ASP A 240 -15.54 3.62 13.74
CA ASP A 240 -15.17 2.27 14.15
C ASP A 240 -13.89 2.28 15.01
N GLN A 241 -12.91 3.12 14.65
CA GLN A 241 -11.70 3.32 15.44
C GLN A 241 -12.00 3.82 16.87
N LEU A 242 -12.86 4.83 17.01
CA LEU A 242 -13.21 5.35 18.34
C LEU A 242 -13.91 4.31 19.21
N GLU A 243 -14.81 3.52 18.60
CA GLU A 243 -15.53 2.47 19.31
C GLU A 243 -14.57 1.42 19.86
N ILE A 244 -13.64 0.91 19.03
CA ILE A 244 -12.69 -0.10 19.50
C ILE A 244 -11.70 0.44 20.51
N LEU A 245 -11.31 1.72 20.43
CA LEU A 245 -10.35 2.29 21.39
C LEU A 245 -10.99 2.46 22.77
N LYS A 246 -12.28 2.82 22.82
CA LYS A 246 -13.04 2.86 24.07
C LYS A 246 -13.22 1.46 24.66
N GLU A 247 -13.53 0.47 23.83
CA GLU A 247 -13.58 -0.93 24.26
C GLU A 247 -12.21 -1.41 24.77
N TYR A 248 -11.11 -0.99 24.12
CA TYR A 248 -9.76 -1.38 24.51
C TYR A 248 -9.44 -0.89 25.93
N VAL A 249 -9.67 0.39 26.21
CA VAL A 249 -9.50 0.98 27.55
C VAL A 249 -10.42 0.31 28.58
N HIS A 250 -11.65 -0.05 28.19
CA HIS A 250 -12.59 -0.73 29.10
C HIS A 250 -12.13 -2.14 29.47
N HIS A 251 -11.61 -2.90 28.50
CA HIS A 251 -11.19 -4.28 28.71
C HIS A 251 -9.79 -4.41 29.32
N PHE A 252 -8.91 -3.43 29.08
CA PHE A 252 -7.51 -3.42 29.52
C PHE A 252 -7.14 -2.06 30.15
N PRO A 253 -7.78 -1.65 31.27
CA PRO A 253 -7.48 -0.40 31.93
C PRO A 253 -6.04 -0.34 32.46
N GLU A 254 -5.40 -1.47 32.72
CA GLU A 254 -4.01 -1.55 33.16
C GLU A 254 -2.99 -1.36 32.02
N ARG A 255 -3.44 -1.30 30.76
CA ARG A 255 -2.55 -1.08 29.61
C ARG A 255 -2.46 0.39 29.26
N ILE A 256 -1.24 0.91 29.32
CA ILE A 256 -0.98 2.30 28.99
C ILE A 256 -1.23 2.58 27.50
N GLU A 257 -0.90 1.62 26.63
CA GLU A 257 -1.07 1.71 25.19
C GLU A 257 -2.53 1.94 24.79
N ALA A 258 -3.48 1.31 25.49
CA ALA A 258 -4.90 1.50 25.25
C ALA A 258 -5.33 2.97 25.44
N HIS A 259 -4.76 3.63 26.45
CA HIS A 259 -5.05 5.03 26.75
C HIS A 259 -4.33 5.97 25.79
N LEU A 260 -3.06 5.70 25.49
CA LEU A 260 -2.26 6.51 24.57
C LEU A 260 -2.86 6.52 23.16
N MET A 261 -3.29 5.36 22.65
CA MET A 261 -3.96 5.30 21.34
C MET A 261 -5.27 6.11 21.32
N LEU A 262 -6.02 6.14 22.43
CA LEU A 262 -7.22 6.95 22.56
C LEU A 262 -6.90 8.45 22.68
N ILE A 263 -5.82 8.81 23.36
CA ILE A 263 -5.29 10.19 23.41
C ILE A 263 -4.91 10.64 22.00
N ASP A 264 -4.10 9.85 21.28
CA ASP A 264 -3.66 10.16 19.93
C ASP A 264 -4.87 10.39 19.00
N PHE A 265 -5.89 9.52 19.09
CA PHE A 265 -7.13 9.68 18.33
C PHE A 265 -7.83 11.02 18.58
N TYR A 266 -7.95 11.45 19.84
CA TYR A 266 -8.59 12.71 20.19
C TYR A 266 -7.71 13.91 19.86
N TYR A 267 -6.40 13.80 20.08
CA TYR A 267 -5.40 14.82 19.83
C TYR A 267 -5.35 15.22 18.34
N GLU A 268 -5.28 14.24 17.44
CA GLU A 268 -5.32 14.45 15.99
C GLU A 268 -6.57 15.20 15.49
N ARG A 269 -7.63 15.21 16.31
CA ARG A 269 -8.95 15.80 15.99
C ARG A 269 -9.25 17.03 16.83
N GLU A 270 -8.26 17.56 17.54
CA GLU A 270 -8.38 18.74 18.39
C GLU A 270 -9.47 18.62 19.47
N ARG A 271 -9.75 17.39 19.91
CA ARG A 271 -10.76 17.07 20.94
C ARG A 271 -10.16 17.18 22.34
N TRP A 272 -9.79 18.41 22.69
CA TRP A 272 -8.98 18.71 23.87
C TRP A 272 -9.64 18.33 25.20
N THR A 273 -10.97 18.43 25.28
CA THR A 273 -11.72 18.04 26.49
C THR A 273 -11.58 16.55 26.75
N GLU A 274 -11.67 15.74 25.71
CA GLU A 274 -11.55 14.29 25.77
C GLU A 274 -10.10 13.85 26.02
N VAL A 275 -9.12 14.52 25.40
CA VAL A 275 -7.69 14.32 25.72
C VAL A 275 -7.46 14.50 27.21
N LYS A 276 -7.88 15.64 27.79
CA LYS A 276 -7.72 15.92 29.22
C LYS A 276 -8.42 14.88 30.10
N ALA A 277 -9.60 14.42 29.70
CA ALA A 277 -10.33 13.40 30.45
C ALA A 277 -9.58 12.05 30.49
N VAL A 278 -9.03 11.61 29.35
CA VAL A 278 -8.22 10.37 29.30
C VAL A 278 -6.93 10.52 30.08
N MET A 279 -6.23 11.64 29.92
CA MET A 279 -5.02 11.94 30.70
C MET A 279 -5.30 11.92 32.20
N PHE A 280 -6.41 12.51 32.65
CA PHE A 280 -6.82 12.50 34.06
C PHE A 280 -7.03 11.06 34.58
N MET A 281 -7.69 10.20 33.79
CA MET A 281 -7.85 8.79 34.16
C MET A 281 -6.49 8.09 34.29
N MET A 282 -5.56 8.33 33.36
CA MET A 282 -4.22 7.74 33.41
C MET A 282 -3.44 8.14 34.67
N GLN A 283 -3.59 9.37 35.17
CA GLN A 283 -2.91 9.82 36.39
C GLN A 283 -3.33 9.06 37.65
N THR A 284 -4.50 8.42 37.61
CA THR A 284 -4.98 7.62 38.74
C THR A 284 -4.45 6.19 38.72
N GLN A 285 -3.80 5.75 37.63
CA GLN A 285 -3.47 4.35 37.39
C GLN A 285 -1.99 4.10 37.05
N PHE A 286 -1.30 5.06 36.45
CA PHE A 286 0.08 4.92 35.98
C PHE A 286 1.02 5.88 36.74
N SER A 287 2.33 5.67 36.60
CA SER A 287 3.37 6.65 36.93
C SER A 287 3.84 7.44 35.68
N LEU A 288 4.48 8.62 35.80
CA LEU A 288 4.89 9.43 34.63
C LEU A 288 6.05 8.74 33.91
N ASP A 289 6.84 7.99 34.68
CA ASP A 289 7.91 7.15 34.17
C ASP A 289 7.39 6.01 33.28
N ASP A 290 6.16 5.55 33.48
CA ASP A 290 5.52 4.55 32.62
C ASP A 290 5.12 5.14 31.24
N VAL A 291 4.92 6.46 31.16
CA VAL A 291 4.53 7.13 29.92
C VAL A 291 5.72 7.21 28.96
N PRO A 292 5.57 6.77 27.69
CA PRO A 292 6.59 6.95 26.66
C PRO A 292 7.00 8.41 26.49
N TYR A 293 8.28 8.65 26.24
CA TYR A 293 8.88 9.99 26.24
C TYR A 293 8.16 10.95 25.28
N GLU A 294 7.79 10.46 24.11
CA GLU A 294 7.06 11.20 23.07
C GLU A 294 5.72 11.79 23.55
N HIS A 295 5.06 11.14 24.52
CA HIS A 295 3.80 11.61 25.09
C HIS A 295 4.00 12.48 26.32
N ARG A 296 5.15 12.39 27.02
CA ARG A 296 5.41 13.13 28.28
C ARG A 296 5.24 14.63 28.12
N LEU A 297 5.69 15.21 27.01
CA LEU A 297 5.55 16.65 26.73
C LEU A 297 4.08 17.10 26.78
N LEU A 298 3.16 16.30 26.24
CA LEU A 298 1.73 16.58 26.31
C LEU A 298 1.22 16.59 27.76
N PHE A 299 1.71 15.66 28.59
CA PHE A 299 1.40 15.60 30.02
C PHE A 299 2.02 16.74 30.82
N GLU A 300 3.24 17.14 30.51
CA GLU A 300 3.93 18.26 31.17
C GLU A 300 3.27 19.60 30.87
N GLU A 301 2.89 19.84 29.61
CA GLU A 301 2.25 21.08 29.17
C GLU A 301 0.85 21.23 29.78
N TRP A 302 0.11 20.13 29.93
CA TRP A 302 -1.32 20.16 30.30
C TRP A 302 -1.60 19.74 31.75
N SER A 303 -0.58 19.30 32.48
CA SER A 303 -0.66 19.11 33.94
C SER A 303 -0.58 20.45 34.68
N ASP A 304 -1.66 21.22 34.60
CA ASP A 304 -1.88 22.36 35.51
C ASP A 304 -2.21 21.92 36.95
N SER A 305 -2.41 20.61 37.19
CA SER A 305 -2.67 20.04 38.52
C SER A 305 -1.51 19.18 39.02
N THR A 306 -0.88 19.67 40.08
CA THR A 306 -0.17 19.05 41.23
C THR A 306 -0.06 17.52 41.44
N SER A 307 -0.56 16.59 40.60
CA SER A 307 -0.43 15.14 40.82
C SER A 307 0.94 14.59 40.36
N TRP A 308 1.36 14.92 39.14
CA TRP A 308 2.62 14.39 38.55
C TRP A 308 3.87 15.21 38.83
N LYS A 309 3.70 16.52 39.07
CA LYS A 309 4.83 17.43 39.35
C LYS A 309 5.50 17.19 40.70
N ASN A 310 4.95 16.32 41.55
CA ASN A 310 5.50 16.02 42.88
C ASN A 310 6.43 14.79 42.91
N GLU A 311 6.61 14.08 41.79
CA GLU A 311 7.49 12.90 41.70
C GLU A 311 8.82 13.16 40.95
N LEU A 312 9.07 14.41 40.52
CA LEU A 312 10.33 14.87 39.93
C LEU A 312 11.15 15.71 40.92
#